data_AF-A0A060BL65-F1
#
_entry.id   AF-A0A060BL65-F1
#
_cell.length_a   1.000
_cell.length_b   1.000
_cell.length_c   1.000
_cell.angle_alpha   90.00
_cell.angle_beta   90.00
_cell.angle_gamma   90.00
#
_symmetry.space_group_name_H-M   'P 1'
#
loop_
_entity.id
_entity.type
_entity.pdbx_description
1 polymer ?
#
loop_
_entity_poly.entity_id
_entity_poly.type
_entity_poly.pdbx_seq_one_letter_code
_entity_poly.pdbx_strand_id
1 'polypeptide(L)'
;HPKGNGTAAQKIVIDFYDTNDKGETIFETTRRPIINGGGTYSTGTFKRAISGAVQLVNQEYWDISNLEVTNTPELDNLEGYKKPGDAQRAGILVLGYEQNRTFNSVTIRNNYSS
;
A
#
# COMPACT_ATOMS: atom_id res chain seq x y z
N HIS A 1 1.97 10.52 -0.39
CA HIS A 1 1.64 9.45 0.57
C HIS A 1 0.95 10.09 1.77
N PRO A 2 -0.26 9.65 2.17
CA PRO A 2 -0.89 10.14 3.39
C PRO A 2 0.01 9.86 4.59
N LYS A 3 0.04 10.78 5.55
CA LYS A 3 0.88 10.71 6.74
C LYS A 3 -0.01 10.77 7.97
N GLY A 4 0.18 9.84 8.90
CA GLY A 4 -0.50 9.87 10.18
C GLY A 4 -0.30 8.60 10.97
N ASN A 5 -0.47 8.72 12.28
CA ASN A 5 -0.56 7.57 13.17
C ASN A 5 -1.96 7.58 13.76
N GLY A 6 -2.63 6.43 13.72
CA GLY A 6 -3.78 6.21 14.57
C GLY A 6 -3.33 5.94 16.01
N THR A 7 -4.23 5.38 16.80
CA THR A 7 -3.94 4.84 18.13
C THR A 7 -4.54 3.45 18.26
N ALA A 8 -4.22 2.73 19.34
CA ALA A 8 -4.84 1.44 19.64
C ALA A 8 -6.38 1.53 19.73
N ALA A 9 -6.90 2.68 20.18
CA ALA A 9 -8.33 2.93 20.29
C ALA A 9 -8.97 3.39 18.96
N GLN A 10 -8.20 4.02 18.08
CA GLN A 10 -8.72 4.60 16.84
C GLN A 10 -7.69 4.51 15.72
N LYS A 11 -7.83 3.46 14.90
CA LYS A 11 -6.98 3.26 13.72
C LYS A 11 -7.37 4.21 12.59
N ILE A 12 -6.41 4.54 11.74
CA ILE A 12 -6.68 5.15 10.43
C ILE A 12 -7.12 4.02 9.49
N VAL A 13 -8.31 4.15 8.90
CA VAL A 13 -8.91 3.10 8.07
C VAL A 13 -8.96 3.55 6.62
N ILE A 14 -8.40 2.75 5.73
CA ILE A 14 -8.62 2.83 4.28
C ILE A 14 -9.41 1.60 3.88
N ASP A 15 -10.62 1.83 3.38
CA ASP A 15 -11.52 0.76 2.95
C ASP A 15 -12.34 1.22 1.74
N PHE A 16 -12.95 0.26 1.07
CA PHE A 16 -13.97 0.51 0.04
C PHE A 16 -15.30 -0.09 0.47
N TYR A 17 -16.37 0.63 0.18
CA TYR A 17 -17.73 0.20 0.45
C TYR A 17 -18.62 0.51 -0.75
N ASP A 18 -19.65 -0.32 -0.91
CA ASP A 18 -20.76 -0.05 -1.81
C ASP A 18 -21.90 0.64 -1.05
N THR A 19 -22.82 1.24 -1.80
CA THR A 19 -24.10 1.70 -1.26
C THR A 19 -25.21 0.86 -1.87
N ASN A 20 -26.17 0.44 -1.04
CA ASN A 20 -27.38 -0.19 -1.56
C ASN A 20 -28.37 0.86 -2.10
N ASP A 21 -29.50 0.39 -2.64
CA ASP A 21 -30.56 1.26 -3.19
C ASP A 21 -31.18 2.23 -2.15
N LYS A 22 -30.89 2.03 -0.86
CA LYS A 22 -31.32 2.89 0.25
C LYS A 22 -30.22 3.85 0.73
N GLY A 23 -29.05 3.83 0.11
CA GLY A 23 -27.89 4.63 0.48
C GLY A 23 -27.12 4.11 1.71
N GLU A 24 -27.41 2.89 2.17
CA GLU A 24 -26.71 2.29 3.30
C GLU A 24 -25.39 1.66 2.85
N THR A 25 -24.38 1.77 3.72
CA THR A 25 -23.03 1.26 3.46
C THR A 25 -22.98 -0.27 3.53
N ILE A 26 -22.43 -0.90 2.47
CA ILE A 26 -22.13 -2.33 2.40
C ILE A 26 -20.61 -2.51 2.33
N PHE A 27 -20.04 -3.19 3.32
CA PHE A 27 -18.59 -3.47 3.39
C PHE A 27 -18.19 -4.80 2.71
N GLU A 28 -19.17 -5.61 2.31
CA GLU A 28 -18.96 -6.79 1.48
C GLU A 28 -19.16 -6.41 0.00
N THR A 29 -18.05 -6.23 -0.69
CA THR A 29 -18.04 -5.78 -2.09
C THR A 29 -17.27 -6.76 -2.97
N THR A 30 -17.80 -7.01 -4.17
CA THR A 30 -17.10 -7.78 -5.21
C THR A 30 -16.20 -6.90 -6.07
N ARG A 31 -16.22 -5.58 -5.84
CA ARG A 31 -15.43 -4.59 -6.57
C ARG A 31 -14.34 -4.06 -5.64
N ARG A 32 -13.14 -3.93 -6.16
CA ARG A 32 -12.03 -3.29 -5.44
C ARG A 32 -11.56 -2.10 -6.26
N PRO A 33 -11.46 -0.89 -5.70
CA PRO A 33 -10.79 0.20 -6.37
C PRO A 33 -9.34 -0.20 -6.63
N ILE A 34 -8.86 0.13 -7.82
CA ILE A 34 -7.50 -0.18 -8.26
C ILE A 34 -6.61 1.02 -7.95
N ILE A 35 -5.56 0.81 -7.16
CA ILE A 35 -4.44 1.72 -7.03
C ILE A 35 -3.30 1.18 -7.91
N ASN A 36 -3.09 1.82 -9.06
CA ASN A 36 -1.97 1.52 -9.94
C ASN A 36 -0.82 2.51 -9.67
N GLY A 37 0.25 2.00 -9.07
CA GLY A 37 1.47 2.76 -8.78
C GLY A 37 2.41 2.93 -9.96
N GLY A 38 2.21 2.23 -11.09
CA GLY A 38 2.97 2.45 -12.33
C GLY A 38 4.50 2.42 -12.22
N GLY A 39 5.06 1.75 -11.21
CA GLY A 39 6.50 1.76 -10.94
C GLY A 39 7.04 3.07 -10.34
N THR A 40 6.20 3.78 -9.57
CA THR A 40 6.49 5.03 -8.85
C THR A 40 7.82 5.07 -8.06
N TYR A 41 8.21 6.28 -7.65
CA TYR A 41 9.47 6.61 -6.99
C TYR A 41 9.70 5.85 -5.66
N SER A 42 10.96 5.55 -5.40
CA SER A 42 11.41 4.80 -4.23
C SER A 42 11.53 5.63 -2.97
N THR A 43 11.37 4.98 -1.81
CA THR A 43 11.62 5.56 -0.49
C THR A 43 12.89 5.02 0.14
N GLY A 44 13.70 5.89 0.75
CA GLY A 44 14.89 5.56 1.54
C GLY A 44 16.23 5.61 0.79
N THR A 45 17.33 5.82 1.52
CA THR A 45 18.73 5.78 1.03
C THR A 45 19.31 4.36 1.12
N PHE A 46 18.57 3.35 0.68
CA PHE A 46 19.02 1.97 0.68
C PHE A 46 19.94 1.68 -0.51
N LYS A 47 20.80 0.65 -0.38
CA LYS A 47 21.59 0.09 -1.49
C LYS A 47 20.72 -0.41 -2.67
N ARG A 48 19.40 -0.56 -2.44
CA ARG A 48 18.34 -0.80 -3.45
C ARG A 48 17.10 0.03 -3.08
N ALA A 49 16.72 0.94 -3.95
CA ALA A 49 15.47 1.68 -3.89
C ALA A 49 14.26 0.72 -3.80
N ILE A 50 13.28 0.97 -2.91
CA ILE A 50 12.01 0.21 -2.86
C ILE A 50 10.86 1.17 -3.10
N SER A 51 9.95 0.84 -4.02
CA SER A 51 8.72 1.58 -4.25
C SER A 51 7.47 0.76 -3.90
N GLY A 52 6.43 1.45 -3.45
CA GLY A 52 5.12 0.91 -3.14
C GLY A 52 4.07 1.79 -3.79
N ALA A 53 3.04 1.21 -4.41
CA ALA A 53 1.88 2.01 -4.84
C ALA A 53 1.15 2.61 -3.64
N VAL A 54 1.09 1.86 -2.53
CA VAL A 54 0.75 2.33 -1.19
C VAL A 54 1.98 2.21 -0.31
N GLN A 55 2.35 3.28 0.39
CA GLN A 55 3.54 3.31 1.26
C GLN A 55 3.20 3.84 2.65
N LEU A 56 3.42 3.00 3.65
CA LEU A 56 3.42 3.35 5.07
C LEU A 56 4.85 3.26 5.59
N VAL A 57 5.54 4.40 5.61
CA VAL A 57 6.89 4.52 6.16
C VAL A 57 6.81 5.14 7.54
N ASN A 58 7.24 4.40 8.54
CA ASN A 58 7.21 4.81 9.93
C ASN A 58 5.82 5.23 10.44
N GLN A 59 4.76 4.53 10.00
CA GLN A 59 3.38 4.81 10.39
C GLN A 59 2.76 3.63 11.16
N GLU A 60 1.84 3.92 12.07
CA GLU A 60 1.23 2.96 12.99
C GLU A 60 -0.29 3.08 13.05
N TYR A 61 -0.94 1.99 13.47
CA TYR A 61 -2.39 1.91 13.69
C TYR A 61 -3.19 2.21 12.42
N TRP A 62 -2.85 1.49 11.34
CA TRP A 62 -3.57 1.50 10.07
C TRP A 62 -4.35 0.20 9.88
N ASP A 63 -5.54 0.28 9.28
CA ASP A 63 -6.27 -0.86 8.70
C ASP A 63 -6.53 -0.56 7.22
N ILE A 64 -5.99 -1.40 6.33
CA ILE A 64 -6.11 -1.26 4.88
C ILE A 64 -6.82 -2.49 4.32
N SER A 65 -7.98 -2.28 3.71
CA SER A 65 -8.77 -3.34 3.12
C SER A 65 -9.47 -3.00 1.82
N ASN A 66 -9.90 -4.07 1.14
CA ASN A 66 -10.73 -4.02 -0.07
C ASN A 66 -10.11 -3.25 -1.24
N LEU A 67 -8.78 -3.23 -1.36
CA LEU A 67 -8.06 -2.61 -2.47
C LEU A 67 -7.51 -3.64 -3.44
N GLU A 68 -7.47 -3.27 -4.72
CA GLU A 68 -6.61 -3.91 -5.70
C GLU A 68 -5.40 -2.99 -5.93
N VAL A 69 -4.20 -3.54 -5.86
CA VAL A 69 -2.98 -2.73 -5.90
C VAL A 69 -1.96 -3.34 -6.86
N THR A 70 -1.53 -2.55 -7.83
CA THR A 70 -0.48 -2.91 -8.78
C THR A 70 0.62 -1.87 -8.73
N ASN A 71 1.88 -2.27 -8.93
CA ASN A 71 2.99 -1.31 -8.99
C ASN A 71 4.03 -1.67 -10.06
N THR A 72 3.59 -2.39 -11.09
CA THR A 72 4.45 -2.74 -12.22
C THR A 72 4.42 -1.57 -13.21
N PRO A 73 5.58 -1.01 -13.61
CA PRO A 73 5.63 -0.05 -14.71
C PRO A 73 5.21 -0.74 -16.00
N GLU A 74 4.49 -0.01 -16.87
CA GLU A 74 4.39 -0.42 -18.26
C GLU A 74 5.78 -0.28 -18.88
N LEU A 75 6.42 -1.41 -19.15
CA LEU A 75 7.74 -1.44 -19.76
C LEU A 75 7.61 -1.88 -21.21
N ASP A 76 8.12 -1.06 -22.13
CA ASP A 76 8.35 -1.47 -23.53
C ASP A 76 9.28 -2.69 -23.62
N ASN A 77 10.11 -2.89 -22.58
CA ASN A 77 10.97 -4.03 -22.40
C ASN A 77 10.52 -4.85 -21.19
N LEU A 78 9.86 -5.98 -21.45
CA LEU A 78 9.38 -6.92 -20.43
C LEU A 78 10.49 -7.42 -19.49
N GLU A 79 11.76 -7.34 -19.85
CA GLU A 79 12.90 -7.77 -19.03
C GLU A 79 13.60 -6.60 -18.30
N GLY A 80 13.09 -5.38 -18.46
CA GLY A 80 13.67 -4.16 -17.87
C GLY A 80 13.78 -4.21 -16.35
N TYR A 81 12.88 -4.96 -15.69
CA TYR A 81 12.89 -5.17 -14.24
C TYR A 81 14.09 -5.99 -13.72
N LYS A 82 14.85 -6.65 -14.60
CA LYS A 82 16.03 -7.47 -14.23
C LYS A 82 17.33 -6.69 -14.20
N LYS A 83 17.32 -5.38 -14.51
CA LYS A 83 18.54 -4.57 -14.53
C LYS A 83 19.10 -4.39 -13.11
N PRO A 84 20.41 -4.58 -12.88
CA PRO A 84 21.03 -4.25 -11.60
C PRO A 84 20.82 -2.76 -11.26
N GLY A 85 20.27 -2.47 -10.08
CA GLY A 85 19.98 -1.10 -9.64
C GLY A 85 18.52 -0.68 -9.80
N ASP A 86 17.69 -1.51 -10.44
CA ASP A 86 16.25 -1.26 -10.53
C ASP A 86 15.59 -1.37 -9.15
N ALA A 87 14.59 -0.52 -8.89
CA ALA A 87 13.90 -0.49 -7.62
C ALA A 87 13.13 -1.80 -7.38
N GLN A 88 13.16 -2.33 -6.16
CA GLN A 88 12.21 -3.35 -5.74
C GLN A 88 10.81 -2.72 -5.69
N ARG A 89 9.81 -3.45 -6.17
CA ARG A 89 8.44 -2.94 -6.29
C ARG A 89 7.51 -3.79 -5.44
N ALA A 90 6.68 -3.12 -4.65
CA ALA A 90 5.60 -3.71 -3.89
C ALA A 90 4.27 -3.05 -4.28
N GLY A 91 3.15 -3.76 -4.17
CA GLY A 91 1.84 -3.12 -4.20
C GLY A 91 1.67 -2.26 -2.95
N ILE A 92 1.67 -2.89 -1.78
CA ILE A 92 1.61 -2.22 -0.47
C ILE A 92 2.95 -2.42 0.25
N LEU A 93 3.64 -1.33 0.55
CA LEU A 93 4.90 -1.31 1.31
C LEU A 93 4.65 -0.79 2.72
N VAL A 94 4.87 -1.65 3.73
CA VAL A 94 4.95 -1.26 5.14
C VAL A 94 6.42 -1.34 5.54
N LEU A 95 7.00 -0.20 5.87
CA LEU A 95 8.44 -0.09 6.13
C LEU A 95 8.71 0.63 7.45
N GLY A 96 9.42 -0.06 8.32
CA GLY A 96 10.09 0.54 9.46
C GLY A 96 11.55 0.85 9.13
N TYR A 97 11.97 2.10 9.30
CA TYR A 97 13.32 2.55 9.00
C TYR A 97 13.83 3.53 10.06
N GLU A 98 15.10 3.38 10.47
CA GLU A 98 15.78 4.23 11.46
C GLU A 98 14.97 4.48 12.74
N GLN A 99 14.22 3.47 13.20
CA GLN A 99 13.48 3.58 14.45
C GLN A 99 14.26 2.99 15.62
N ASN A 100 14.12 3.63 16.78
CA ASN A 100 14.60 3.13 18.07
C ASN A 100 13.55 2.32 18.83
N ARG A 101 12.41 2.00 18.20
CA ARG A 101 11.27 1.30 18.80
C ARG A 101 10.55 0.40 17.78
N THR A 102 9.79 -0.55 18.29
CA THR A 102 8.94 -1.45 17.50
C THR A 102 7.70 -0.73 16.95
N PHE A 103 7.30 -1.10 15.72
CA PHE A 103 6.05 -0.65 15.10
C PHE A 103 4.83 -1.39 15.65
N ASN A 104 3.80 -0.62 15.98
CA ASN A 104 2.52 -1.14 16.46
C ASN A 104 1.47 -1.21 15.35
N SER A 105 0.72 -2.32 15.40
CA SER A 105 -0.43 -2.74 14.57
C SER A 105 -0.64 -1.98 13.25
N VAL A 106 -0.16 -2.58 12.15
CA VAL A 106 -0.67 -2.32 10.79
C VAL A 106 -1.41 -3.58 10.36
N THR A 107 -2.65 -3.44 9.93
CA THR A 107 -3.49 -4.55 9.46
C THR A 107 -3.74 -4.39 7.96
N ILE A 108 -3.50 -5.47 7.19
CA ILE A 108 -3.72 -5.54 5.75
C ILE A 108 -4.58 -6.78 5.50
N ARG A 109 -5.77 -6.61 4.92
CA ARG A 109 -6.75 -7.70 4.73
C ARG A 109 -7.58 -7.52 3.46
N ASN A 110 -7.98 -8.61 2.84
CA ASN A 110 -8.84 -8.64 1.65
C ASN A 110 -8.38 -7.74 0.49
N ASN A 111 -7.06 -7.56 0.34
CA ASN A 111 -6.46 -6.85 -0.77
C ASN A 111 -5.97 -7.84 -1.83
N TYR A 112 -6.08 -7.47 -3.10
CA TYR A 112 -5.41 -8.17 -4.20
C TYR A 112 -4.17 -7.36 -4.60
N SER A 113 -3.00 -8.00 -4.64
CA SER A 113 -1.74 -7.32 -4.97
C SER A 113 -0.94 -8.14 -5.97
N SER A 114 -0.49 -7.49 -7.04
CA SER A 114 0.39 -8.08 -8.07
C SER A 114 1.57 -7.18 -8.39
#